data_AF-A0A7V9DFM0-F1
#
_entry.id   AF-A0A7V9DFM0-F1
#
_cell.length_a   1.000
_cell.length_b   1.000
_cell.length_c   1.000
_cell.angle_alpha   90.00
_cell.angle_beta   90.00
_cell.angle_gamma   90.00
#
_symmetry.space_group_name_H-M   'P 1'
#
loop_
_entity.id
_entity.type
_entity.pdbx_description
1 polymer ?
#
loop_
_entity_poly.entity_id
_entity_poly.type
_entity_poly.pdbx_seq_one_letter_code
_entity_poly.pdbx_strand_id
1 'polypeptide(L)'
;MPAPAQEPPSASPLGLVVNSASGRPTVAGVALLAIAPAAAGPVAFDWSADGGRTWLAIAVDAEPLDGWSAEWDSRPFSGEALVRAVASDGATEMIRVAVDNHAPRVVIRLTRGVTAGARETPAGGVVSVDEPVTPTLVLTRRDGREVRRLTLRARQGNRFAFAWDGRRGVSLAPDGAYRLRVLVVDGAGNEAQATAAVVLDTTPPRVARPYVHADSRGRAVRVRVRVAERNALASVELRIRAANGGPVESVRRVGGHAGMVALDWRRVRPLRPGAYRIEILATDTAGNATIVGGPRQLVRYPVRTSLVSRVQTAHRHVALTFDDCYNPAAWERILDVLARARLRAAFFCPGQAVLAAPRAARRTFEEGHVIGSHGWDHASFTSLPFESALQRLLRDSSVWWGTYRAAATPYFRPPYGAYSLSTLAAAGAAGYTETVLWDVDPRDWTRPGTAALTQRVLAAVRPGSIVLLHTLSETAAALPTLLEALRRRGLLPVGIDELIAASDFRISAPGWPWATAGAR
;
A
#
# COMPACT_ATOMS: atom_id res chain seq x y z
N MET A 1 8.93 109.59 -8.24
CA MET A 1 8.06 108.39 -8.26
C MET A 1 8.89 107.21 -7.83
N PRO A 2 8.48 106.41 -6.82
CA PRO A 2 9.24 105.22 -6.45
C PRO A 2 8.94 104.07 -7.42
N ALA A 3 9.99 103.29 -7.73
CA ALA A 3 9.96 102.06 -8.52
C ALA A 3 9.41 100.88 -7.68
N PRO A 4 8.87 99.81 -8.31
CA PRO A 4 8.12 98.78 -7.61
C PRO A 4 9.02 97.80 -6.85
N ALA A 5 8.46 97.20 -5.79
CA ALA A 5 9.11 96.19 -4.95
C ALA A 5 9.33 94.88 -5.72
N GLN A 6 10.52 94.30 -5.56
CA GLN A 6 10.85 92.94 -6.02
C GLN A 6 10.19 91.89 -5.11
N GLU A 7 9.57 90.88 -5.72
CA GLU A 7 9.09 89.66 -5.06
C GLU A 7 10.26 88.89 -4.39
N PRO A 8 10.01 88.19 -3.26
CA PRO A 8 11.02 87.38 -2.60
C PRO A 8 11.43 86.17 -3.46
N PRO A 9 12.69 85.71 -3.35
CA PRO A 9 13.17 84.57 -4.13
C PRO A 9 12.42 83.28 -3.75
N SER A 10 12.02 82.56 -4.80
CA SER A 10 11.46 81.21 -4.76
C SER A 10 12.31 80.28 -3.88
N ALA A 11 11.62 79.50 -3.02
CA ALA A 11 12.23 78.46 -2.19
C ALA A 11 13.14 77.55 -3.03
N SER A 12 14.36 77.30 -2.53
CA SER A 12 15.29 76.35 -3.13
C SER A 12 14.77 74.92 -2.97
N PRO A 13 15.07 73.99 -3.90
CA PRO A 13 14.53 72.63 -3.80
C PRO A 13 15.19 71.87 -2.63
N LEU A 14 14.37 71.47 -1.66
CA LEU A 14 14.72 70.49 -0.63
C LEU A 14 14.41 69.09 -1.19
N GLY A 15 15.41 68.21 -1.22
CA GLY A 15 15.22 66.79 -1.58
C GLY A 15 15.28 65.92 -0.32
N LEU A 16 14.40 64.93 -0.20
CA LEU A 16 14.43 63.95 0.89
C LEU A 16 14.55 62.54 0.32
N VAL A 17 15.56 61.81 0.77
CA VAL A 17 15.81 60.42 0.44
C VAL A 17 15.78 59.59 1.71
N VAL A 18 15.23 58.39 1.61
CA VAL A 18 15.21 57.40 2.69
C VAL A 18 15.90 56.15 2.17
N ASN A 19 16.67 55.46 3.01
CA ASN A 19 17.37 54.22 2.63
C ASN A 19 16.39 53.06 2.27
N SER A 20 15.08 53.27 2.39
CA SER A 20 14.09 52.43 1.73
C SER A 20 13.95 52.90 0.27
N ALA A 21 14.56 52.19 -0.68
CA ALA A 21 14.24 52.38 -2.09
C ALA A 21 12.70 52.28 -2.26
N SER A 22 12.08 53.44 -2.53
CA SER A 22 10.65 53.67 -2.78
C SER A 22 9.76 52.41 -2.81
N GLY A 23 9.14 52.08 -1.66
CA GLY A 23 8.07 51.09 -1.58
C GLY A 23 8.42 49.71 -1.00
N ARG A 24 9.63 49.48 -0.47
CA ARG A 24 9.93 48.27 0.32
C ARG A 24 9.84 48.55 1.83
N PRO A 25 9.20 47.68 2.63
CA PRO A 25 9.21 47.81 4.08
C PRO A 25 10.63 47.74 4.65
N THR A 26 10.88 48.46 5.75
CA THR A 26 12.16 48.43 6.47
C THR A 26 11.97 48.02 7.93
N VAL A 27 12.85 47.17 8.43
CA VAL A 27 12.95 46.82 9.86
C VAL A 27 13.78 47.87 10.59
N ALA A 28 13.33 48.25 11.79
CA ALA A 28 14.05 48.95 12.84
C ALA A 28 15.23 49.83 12.37
N GLY A 29 15.03 51.15 12.37
CA GLY A 29 16.07 52.11 11.97
C GLY A 29 15.89 52.55 10.53
N VAL A 30 15.14 53.61 10.32
CA VAL A 30 15.00 54.26 9.02
C VAL A 30 16.05 55.36 8.93
N ALA A 31 17.03 55.20 8.04
CA ALA A 31 18.02 56.24 7.76
C ALA A 31 17.42 57.27 6.77
N LEU A 32 17.44 58.52 7.18
CA LEU A 32 16.90 59.68 6.46
C LEU A 32 18.06 60.56 6.01
N LEU A 33 18.03 61.01 4.76
CA LEU A 33 18.98 61.93 4.19
C LEU A 33 18.23 63.02 3.43
N ALA A 34 18.33 64.26 3.90
CA ALA A 34 17.85 65.42 3.19
C ALA A 34 19.02 66.15 2.49
N ILE A 35 18.72 66.70 1.32
CA ILE A 35 19.61 67.53 0.50
C ILE A 35 18.95 68.91 0.39
N ALA A 36 19.51 69.89 1.09
CA ALA A 36 19.16 71.30 0.99
C ALA A 36 20.41 72.13 0.61
N PRO A 37 20.28 73.42 0.26
CA PRO A 37 21.43 74.32 0.20
C PRO A 37 21.99 74.58 1.61
N ALA A 38 23.32 74.66 1.77
CA ALA A 38 23.97 74.90 3.08
C ALA A 38 23.49 76.19 3.81
N ALA A 39 22.87 77.13 3.07
CA ALA A 39 22.29 78.35 3.62
C ALA A 39 20.94 78.15 4.34
N ALA A 40 20.33 76.96 4.29
CA ALA A 40 18.99 76.67 4.78
C ALA A 40 18.89 76.40 6.30
N GLY A 41 20.00 76.47 7.04
CA GLY A 41 20.05 76.26 8.49
C GLY A 41 19.78 74.80 8.92
N PRO A 42 19.49 74.54 10.22
CA PRO A 42 19.16 73.20 10.71
C PRO A 42 17.93 72.61 10.02
N VAL A 43 17.94 71.29 9.79
CA VAL A 43 16.81 70.54 9.22
C VAL A 43 16.19 69.66 10.28
N ALA A 44 14.89 69.85 10.53
CA ALA A 44 14.10 69.00 11.41
C ALA A 44 13.49 67.84 10.61
N PHE A 45 13.59 66.63 11.16
CA PHE A 45 12.94 65.44 10.65
C PHE A 45 11.77 65.09 11.56
N ASP A 46 10.58 64.96 10.99
CA ASP A 46 9.37 64.53 11.70
C ASP A 46 8.73 63.35 10.98
N TRP A 47 7.94 62.56 11.70
CA TRP A 47 7.07 61.54 11.12
C TRP A 47 5.61 61.70 11.53
N SER A 48 4.72 61.10 10.75
CA SER A 48 3.28 61.11 10.96
C SER A 48 2.65 59.77 10.58
N ALA A 49 1.89 59.19 11.51
CA ALA A 49 1.12 57.97 11.31
C ALA A 49 -0.29 58.22 10.71
N ASP A 50 -0.78 59.45 10.75
CA ASP A 50 -2.18 59.80 10.47
C ASP A 50 -2.35 60.64 9.19
N GLY A 51 -1.37 60.55 8.28
CA GLY A 51 -1.40 61.26 7.00
C GLY A 51 -1.07 62.75 7.12
N GLY A 52 -0.30 63.15 8.14
CA GLY A 52 0.21 64.50 8.32
C GLY A 52 -0.64 65.40 9.23
N ARG A 53 -1.61 64.85 9.97
CA ARG A 53 -2.43 65.61 10.92
C ARG A 53 -1.69 65.85 12.24
N THR A 54 -0.92 64.86 12.68
CA THR A 54 -0.02 64.96 13.83
C THR A 54 1.40 64.61 13.40
N TRP A 55 2.38 65.39 13.88
CA TRP A 55 3.79 65.21 13.59
C TRP A 55 4.56 64.99 14.88
N LEU A 56 5.39 63.96 14.89
CA LEU A 56 6.27 63.59 15.99
C LEU A 56 7.72 63.79 15.55
N ALA A 57 8.51 64.46 16.38
CA ALA A 57 9.91 64.72 16.09
C ALA A 57 10.72 63.42 16.05
N ILE A 58 11.56 63.27 15.03
CA ILE A 58 12.58 62.23 14.93
C ILE A 58 13.89 62.78 15.47
N ALA A 59 14.41 63.82 14.81
CA ALA A 59 15.67 64.47 15.16
C ALA A 59 15.76 65.84 14.48
N VAL A 60 16.72 66.65 14.90
CA VAL A 60 17.12 67.88 14.21
C VAL A 60 18.60 67.77 13.91
N ASP A 61 18.98 67.91 12.64
CA ASP A 61 20.37 67.97 12.23
C ASP A 61 20.78 69.44 12.07
N ALA A 62 21.74 69.88 12.89
CA ALA A 62 22.19 71.27 12.96
C ALA A 62 23.54 71.52 12.27
N GLU A 63 24.25 70.46 11.84
CA GLU A 63 25.60 70.56 11.28
C GLU A 63 25.75 69.65 10.05
N PRO A 64 25.53 70.17 8.83
CA PRO A 64 25.61 69.33 7.64
C PRO A 64 27.07 69.01 7.30
N LEU A 65 27.52 67.78 7.57
CA LEU A 65 28.84 67.29 7.16
C LEU A 65 28.85 66.95 5.65
N ASP A 66 27.89 66.13 5.20
CA ASP A 66 27.72 65.66 3.81
C ASP A 66 26.22 65.63 3.40
N GLY A 67 25.45 66.61 3.88
CA GLY A 67 23.98 66.65 3.84
C GLY A 67 23.39 66.60 5.25
N TRP A 68 22.05 66.64 5.36
CA TRP A 68 21.35 66.55 6.65
C TRP A 68 20.82 65.13 6.82
N SER A 69 21.04 64.51 7.97
CA SER A 69 20.64 63.13 8.18
C SER A 69 20.05 62.88 9.56
N ALA A 70 19.22 61.84 9.64
CA ALA A 70 18.67 61.36 10.89
C ALA A 70 18.44 59.85 10.84
N GLU A 71 18.56 59.21 12.00
CA GLU A 71 18.13 57.83 12.18
C GLU A 71 16.84 57.78 12.99
N TRP A 72 15.83 57.12 12.44
CA TRP A 72 14.56 56.92 13.13
C TRP A 72 14.44 55.49 13.65
N ASP A 73 14.47 55.31 14.97
CA ASP A 73 13.98 54.06 15.58
C ASP A 73 12.46 54.02 15.45
N SER A 74 12.00 53.34 14.42
CA SER A 74 10.58 53.22 14.08
C SER A 74 9.80 52.31 15.04
N ARG A 75 10.43 51.70 16.05
CA ARG A 75 9.72 50.86 17.01
C ARG A 75 8.95 51.69 18.03
N PRO A 76 7.74 51.27 18.45
CA PRO A 76 7.04 50.02 18.08
C PRO A 76 6.12 50.15 16.86
N PHE A 77 6.24 51.21 16.06
CA PHE A 77 5.32 51.49 14.96
C PHE A 77 5.45 50.48 13.81
N SER A 78 4.33 50.17 13.15
CA SER A 78 4.29 49.42 11.88
C SER A 78 3.09 49.92 11.07
N GLY A 79 3.29 50.08 9.77
CA GLY A 79 2.32 50.68 8.86
C GLY A 79 2.94 51.76 7.98
N GLU A 80 2.07 52.48 7.27
CA GLU A 80 2.46 53.62 6.45
C GLU A 80 2.69 54.85 7.32
N ALA A 81 3.86 55.47 7.19
CA ALA A 81 4.17 56.76 7.78
C ALA A 81 4.54 57.76 6.69
N LEU A 82 4.17 59.03 6.91
CA LEU A 82 4.83 60.14 6.22
C LEU A 82 6.05 60.54 7.03
N VAL A 83 7.16 60.73 6.37
CA VAL A 83 8.35 61.36 6.94
C VAL A 83 8.57 62.66 6.19
N ARG A 84 8.88 63.73 6.92
CA ARG A 84 9.20 65.02 6.34
C ARG A 84 10.54 65.52 6.84
N ALA A 85 11.22 66.27 5.97
CA ALA A 85 12.30 67.16 6.33
C ALA A 85 11.78 68.60 6.22
N VAL A 86 12.06 69.42 7.22
CA VAL A 86 11.68 70.84 7.27
C VAL A 86 12.93 71.66 7.49
N ALA A 87 13.30 72.49 6.51
CA ALA A 87 14.40 73.43 6.62
C ALA A 87 14.00 74.67 7.41
N SER A 88 14.97 75.42 7.92
CA SER A 88 14.71 76.60 8.78
C SER A 88 14.03 77.77 8.05
N ASP A 89 14.12 77.79 6.71
CA ASP A 89 13.42 78.74 5.84
C ASP A 89 11.97 78.33 5.53
N GLY A 90 11.52 77.18 6.05
CA GLY A 90 10.18 76.64 5.87
C GLY A 90 10.02 75.71 4.67
N ALA A 91 11.05 75.49 3.85
CA ALA A 91 10.99 74.50 2.79
C ALA A 91 10.75 73.10 3.39
N THR A 92 9.77 72.37 2.86
CA THR A 92 9.36 71.06 3.36
C THR A 92 9.30 70.06 2.22
N GLU A 93 9.90 68.91 2.43
CA GLU A 93 9.83 67.77 1.52
C GLU A 93 9.36 66.54 2.29
N MET A 94 8.48 65.75 1.69
CA MET A 94 7.84 64.62 2.35
C MET A 94 7.89 63.36 1.50
N ILE A 95 8.03 62.22 2.17
CA ILE A 95 8.03 60.91 1.55
C ILE A 95 7.18 59.94 2.36
N ARG A 96 6.56 58.97 1.68
CA ARG A 96 5.90 57.84 2.35
C ARG A 96 6.91 56.73 2.60
N VAL A 97 6.88 56.18 3.80
CA VAL A 97 7.69 55.04 4.22
C VAL A 97 6.77 53.97 4.78
N ALA A 98 6.96 52.73 4.32
CA ALA A 98 6.32 51.57 4.90
C ALA A 98 7.24 50.97 5.97
N VAL A 99 6.77 50.87 7.21
CA VAL A 99 7.52 50.28 8.32
C VAL A 99 6.92 48.93 8.69
N ASP A 100 7.74 47.90 8.82
CA ASP A 100 7.30 46.60 9.32
C ASP A 100 8.26 46.06 10.37
N ASN A 101 7.82 46.12 11.63
CA ASN A 101 8.56 45.63 12.80
C ASN A 101 7.96 44.32 13.34
N HIS A 102 7.04 43.68 12.62
CA HIS A 102 6.42 42.43 13.06
C HIS A 102 7.03 41.24 12.33
N ALA A 103 7.57 40.29 13.09
CA ALA A 103 8.03 39.04 12.50
C ALA A 103 6.87 38.17 11.99
N PRO A 104 7.04 37.45 10.85
CA PRO A 104 6.06 36.52 10.33
C PRO A 104 5.65 35.46 11.36
N ARG A 105 4.39 35.05 11.36
CA ARG A 105 3.94 33.87 12.12
C ARG A 105 3.97 32.64 11.23
N VAL A 106 4.86 31.71 11.57
CA VAL A 106 4.99 30.42 10.87
C VAL A 106 4.48 29.25 11.72
N VAL A 107 3.66 28.40 11.10
CA VAL A 107 3.10 27.18 11.73
C VAL A 107 3.37 25.96 10.86
N ILE A 108 3.80 24.86 11.48
CA ILE A 108 4.03 23.56 10.81
C ILE A 108 2.98 22.56 11.27
N ARG A 109 2.31 21.89 10.32
CA ARG A 109 1.41 20.75 10.60
C ARG A 109 1.83 19.53 9.79
N LEU A 110 2.15 18.42 10.46
CA LEU A 110 2.57 17.17 9.82
C LEU A 110 1.36 16.29 9.43
N THR A 111 1.40 15.59 8.30
CA THR A 111 0.26 14.85 7.70
C THR A 111 0.01 13.42 8.21
N ARG A 112 0.24 13.14 9.51
CA ARG A 112 0.29 11.81 10.18
C ARG A 112 1.68 11.18 10.19
N GLY A 113 1.93 10.43 11.27
CA GLY A 113 3.11 9.60 11.47
C GLY A 113 4.34 10.44 11.76
N VAL A 114 4.79 10.41 13.01
CA VAL A 114 6.15 10.85 13.34
C VAL A 114 7.16 9.91 12.67
N THR A 115 6.76 8.84 11.99
CA THR A 115 7.60 7.81 11.39
C THR A 115 7.35 7.71 9.88
N ALA A 116 8.39 7.91 9.06
CA ALA A 116 8.33 7.71 7.60
C ALA A 116 9.06 6.43 7.18
N GLY A 117 8.37 5.57 6.41
CA GLY A 117 8.91 4.35 5.79
C GLY A 117 9.41 4.61 4.37
N ALA A 118 10.42 3.86 3.93
CA ALA A 118 11.24 4.14 2.73
C ALA A 118 10.50 4.10 1.37
N ARG A 119 9.21 3.72 1.30
CA ARG A 119 8.52 3.50 0.01
C ARG A 119 7.07 3.97 -0.11
N GLU A 120 6.30 4.17 0.96
CA GLU A 120 4.84 4.37 0.79
C GLU A 120 4.24 5.59 1.51
N THR A 121 4.91 6.15 2.52
CA THR A 121 4.42 7.34 3.24
C THR A 121 5.57 8.30 3.54
N PRO A 122 5.89 9.24 2.63
CA PRO A 122 6.89 10.26 2.92
C PRO A 122 6.46 11.11 4.12
N ALA A 123 7.42 11.53 4.94
CA ALA A 123 7.18 12.51 5.99
C ALA A 123 6.73 13.81 5.33
N GLY A 124 5.48 14.19 5.51
CA GLY A 124 4.89 15.33 4.85
C GLY A 124 4.23 16.30 5.82
N GLY A 125 3.97 17.50 5.34
CA GLY A 125 3.29 18.51 6.13
C GLY A 125 2.90 19.73 5.31
N VAL A 126 2.19 20.62 6.00
CA VAL A 126 1.83 21.95 5.52
C VAL A 126 2.48 22.97 6.44
N VAL A 127 3.26 23.85 5.84
CA VAL A 127 3.72 25.10 6.46
C VAL A 127 2.70 26.17 6.10
N SER A 128 2.24 26.95 7.07
CA SER A 128 1.42 28.14 6.84
C SER A 128 2.15 29.33 7.42
N VAL A 129 2.23 30.40 6.64
CA VAL A 129 2.71 31.72 7.06
C VAL A 129 1.55 32.69 6.94
N ASP A 130 1.46 33.69 7.80
CA ASP A 130 0.42 34.72 7.74
C ASP A 130 0.65 35.76 6.63
N GLU A 131 1.85 35.83 6.07
CA GLU A 131 2.25 36.81 5.06
C GLU A 131 3.07 36.18 3.89
N PRO A 132 3.21 36.88 2.73
CA PRO A 132 3.80 36.31 1.52
C PRO A 132 5.34 36.25 1.58
N VAL A 133 5.87 35.12 2.04
CA VAL A 133 7.32 34.84 2.11
C VAL A 133 7.70 33.53 1.41
N THR A 134 9.00 33.31 1.21
CA THR A 134 9.52 32.01 0.72
C THR A 134 10.21 31.25 1.86
N PRO A 135 9.53 30.29 2.51
CA PRO A 135 10.11 29.55 3.62
C PRO A 135 11.23 28.61 3.17
N THR A 136 12.28 28.55 3.99
CA THR A 136 13.35 27.56 3.87
C THR A 136 13.17 26.48 4.93
N LEU A 137 13.04 25.24 4.48
CA LEU A 137 12.94 24.07 5.34
C LEU A 137 14.33 23.43 5.50
N VAL A 138 14.79 23.30 6.74
CA VAL A 138 16.06 22.70 7.12
C VAL A 138 15.78 21.47 7.97
N LEU A 139 16.31 20.33 7.54
CA LEU A 139 16.21 19.08 8.27
C LEU A 139 17.54 18.78 8.96
N THR A 140 17.52 18.61 10.28
CA THR A 140 18.71 18.33 11.08
C THR A 140 18.56 17.04 11.88
N ARG A 141 19.71 16.40 12.13
CA ARG A 141 19.80 15.33 13.12
C ARG A 141 19.76 15.87 14.54
N ARG A 142 19.58 14.99 15.52
CA ARG A 142 19.61 15.35 16.95
C ARG A 142 20.95 16.01 17.38
N ASP A 143 22.05 15.69 16.69
CA ASP A 143 23.37 16.31 16.89
C ASP A 143 23.53 17.69 16.21
N GLY A 144 22.47 18.20 15.57
CA GLY A 144 22.46 19.51 14.91
C GLY A 144 22.98 19.51 13.47
N ARG A 145 23.52 18.38 12.96
CA ARG A 145 24.04 18.32 11.58
C ARG A 145 22.91 18.40 10.57
N GLU A 146 23.08 19.28 9.58
CA GLU A 146 22.15 19.44 8.47
C GLU A 146 22.18 18.22 7.54
N VAL A 147 20.99 17.69 7.27
CA VAL A 147 20.78 16.53 6.42
C VAL A 147 20.32 16.97 5.05
N ARG A 148 19.43 17.97 5.01
CA ARG A 148 18.80 18.47 3.80
C ARG A 148 18.27 19.88 4.03
N ARG A 149 18.31 20.70 2.99
CA ARG A 149 17.68 22.03 2.93
C ARG A 149 16.88 22.16 1.66
N LEU A 150 15.67 22.70 1.78
CA LEU A 150 14.70 22.82 0.71
C LEU A 150 14.02 24.19 0.78
N THR A 151 14.04 24.92 -0.32
CA THR A 151 13.20 26.11 -0.49
C THR A 151 11.82 25.66 -0.90
N LEU A 152 10.80 26.02 -0.12
CA LEU A 152 9.42 25.60 -0.40
C LEU A 152 8.77 26.54 -1.41
N ARG A 153 7.98 25.97 -2.32
CA ARG A 153 7.17 26.74 -3.26
C ARG A 153 5.73 26.80 -2.79
N ALA A 154 5.12 27.97 -2.91
CA ALA A 154 3.72 28.17 -2.54
C ALA A 154 2.81 27.25 -3.37
N ARG A 155 1.85 26.60 -2.70
CA ARG A 155 0.85 25.78 -3.38
C ARG A 155 -0.43 26.58 -3.65
N GLN A 156 -0.85 27.38 -2.68
CA GLN A 156 -2.00 28.29 -2.76
C GLN A 156 -1.90 29.31 -1.63
N GLY A 157 -1.80 30.61 -1.96
CA GLY A 157 -1.52 31.66 -0.98
C GLY A 157 -0.25 31.35 -0.16
N ASN A 158 -0.29 31.64 1.15
CA ASN A 158 0.86 31.47 2.06
C ASN A 158 0.93 30.07 2.68
N ARG A 159 0.52 29.04 1.93
CA ARG A 159 0.55 27.63 2.35
C ARG A 159 1.47 26.81 1.46
N PHE A 160 2.39 26.10 2.10
CA PHE A 160 3.47 25.36 1.45
C PHE A 160 3.39 23.90 1.86
N ALA A 161 3.20 23.01 0.90
CA ALA A 161 3.25 21.57 1.13
C ALA A 161 4.68 21.08 0.94
N PHE A 162 5.13 20.18 1.80
CA PHE A 162 6.39 19.48 1.62
C PHE A 162 6.21 17.98 1.84
N ALA A 163 7.09 17.21 1.22
CA ALA A 163 7.21 15.78 1.42
C ALA A 163 8.71 15.42 1.42
N TRP A 164 9.11 14.60 2.37
CA TRP A 164 10.44 14.04 2.47
C TRP A 164 10.37 12.52 2.45
N ASP A 165 10.99 11.94 1.43
CA ASP A 165 11.07 10.51 1.13
C ASP A 165 12.12 9.77 1.97
N GLY A 166 12.64 10.42 3.02
CA GLY A 166 13.71 9.85 3.84
C GLY A 166 15.09 9.88 3.19
N ARG A 167 15.28 10.49 2.00
CA ARG A 167 16.57 10.50 1.30
C ARG A 167 17.44 11.74 1.57
N ARG A 168 18.75 11.51 1.58
CA ARG A 168 19.85 12.48 1.49
C ARG A 168 20.57 12.28 0.15
N GLY A 169 20.18 13.06 -0.86
CA GLY A 169 20.60 12.83 -2.24
C GLY A 169 20.03 11.52 -2.78
N VAL A 170 20.89 10.62 -3.23
CA VAL A 170 20.48 9.28 -3.72
C VAL A 170 20.33 8.23 -2.61
N SER A 171 20.89 8.47 -1.43
CA SER A 171 20.93 7.49 -0.32
C SER A 171 19.82 7.75 0.70
N LEU A 172 19.33 6.70 1.38
CA LEU A 172 18.43 6.86 2.52
C LEU A 172 19.19 7.45 3.71
N ALA A 173 18.58 8.42 4.39
CA ALA A 173 19.06 8.88 5.67
C ALA A 173 18.89 7.75 6.71
N PRO A 174 19.80 7.59 7.68
CA PRO A 174 19.66 6.50 8.64
C PRO A 174 18.47 6.71 9.58
N ASP A 175 17.91 5.63 10.09
CA ASP A 175 16.82 5.69 11.07
C ASP A 175 17.19 6.54 12.31
N GLY A 176 16.20 7.20 12.89
CA GLY A 176 16.37 7.98 14.11
C GLY A 176 15.53 9.26 14.16
N ALA A 177 15.74 10.05 15.20
CA ALA A 177 15.03 11.32 15.41
C ALA A 177 15.71 12.48 14.67
N TYR A 178 14.89 13.23 13.95
CA TYR A 178 15.20 14.41 13.17
C TYR A 178 14.37 15.60 13.66
N ARG A 179 14.89 16.80 13.46
CA ARG A 179 14.14 18.05 13.63
C ARG A 179 13.98 18.70 12.27
N LEU A 180 12.76 19.14 12.01
CA LEU A 180 12.40 19.94 10.87
C LEU A 180 12.26 21.38 11.36
N ARG A 181 13.08 22.27 10.83
CA ARG A 181 13.05 23.69 11.13
C ARG A 181 12.64 24.44 9.87
N VAL A 182 11.62 25.29 9.99
CA VAL A 182 11.24 26.23 8.93
C VAL A 182 11.74 27.59 9.34
N LEU A 183 12.51 28.22 8.46
CA LEU A 183 13.02 29.57 8.58
C LEU A 183 12.28 30.45 7.57
N VAL A 184 11.78 31.59 8.02
CA VAL A 184 11.15 32.61 7.18
C VAL A 184 11.82 33.95 7.45
N VAL A 185 12.02 34.70 6.38
CA VAL A 185 12.49 36.08 6.41
C VAL A 185 11.54 36.87 5.52
N ASP A 186 10.96 37.94 6.04
CA ASP A 186 10.05 38.81 5.28
C ASP A 186 10.82 39.80 4.38
N GLY A 187 10.08 40.68 3.69
CA GLY A 187 10.68 41.70 2.82
C GLY A 187 11.42 42.81 3.57
N ALA A 188 11.15 42.96 4.86
CA ALA A 188 11.72 43.96 5.75
C ALA A 188 13.02 43.45 6.42
N GLY A 189 13.17 42.13 6.52
CA GLY A 189 14.28 41.45 7.18
C GLY A 189 13.92 40.82 8.53
N ASN A 190 12.65 40.82 8.95
CA ASN A 190 12.26 40.14 10.19
C ASN A 190 12.34 38.63 10.01
N GLU A 191 12.94 37.95 10.99
CA GLU A 191 13.08 36.49 10.98
C GLU A 191 12.07 35.82 11.91
N ALA A 192 11.51 34.70 11.47
CA ALA A 192 10.80 33.78 12.35
C ALA A 192 11.12 32.32 12.04
N GLN A 193 10.89 31.46 13.02
CA GLN A 193 11.10 30.03 12.86
C GLN A 193 10.03 29.18 13.56
N ALA A 194 9.77 28.02 12.97
CA ALA A 194 9.00 26.95 13.59
C ALA A 194 9.78 25.64 13.55
N THR A 195 9.55 24.78 14.55
CA THR A 195 10.18 23.45 14.59
C THR A 195 9.16 22.34 14.80
N ALA A 196 9.44 21.18 14.21
CA ALA A 196 8.68 19.95 14.41
C ALA A 196 9.64 18.76 14.53
N ALA A 197 9.29 17.78 15.36
CA ALA A 197 10.05 16.54 15.47
C ALA A 197 9.52 15.49 14.47
N VAL A 198 10.43 14.79 13.81
CA VAL A 198 10.14 13.68 12.89
C VAL A 198 11.10 12.54 13.20
N VAL A 199 10.61 11.33 13.34
CA VAL A 199 11.38 10.08 13.38
C VAL A 199 11.40 9.49 11.96
N LEU A 200 12.56 9.08 11.50
CA LEU A 200 12.68 8.29 10.28
C LEU A 200 12.83 6.83 10.69
N ASP A 201 11.99 5.97 10.14
CA ASP A 201 12.00 4.54 10.39
C ASP A 201 11.78 3.78 9.08
N THR A 202 12.89 3.39 8.47
CA THR A 202 12.93 2.70 7.18
C THR A 202 13.20 1.21 7.31
N THR A 203 13.47 0.73 8.53
CA THR A 203 13.83 -0.67 8.77
C THR A 203 12.58 -1.46 9.13
N PRO A 204 12.19 -2.48 8.35
CA PRO A 204 11.06 -3.31 8.71
C PRO A 204 11.35 -4.20 9.93
N PRO A 205 10.30 -4.61 10.67
CA PRO A 205 10.44 -5.48 11.84
C PRO A 205 11.11 -6.80 11.49
N ARG A 206 12.02 -7.29 12.33
CA ARG A 206 12.64 -8.60 12.13
C ARG A 206 11.77 -9.69 12.75
N VAL A 207 11.32 -10.63 11.94
CA VAL A 207 10.45 -11.72 12.37
C VAL A 207 11.22 -13.04 12.29
N ALA A 208 11.29 -13.77 13.40
CA ALA A 208 11.86 -15.11 13.41
C ALA A 208 10.93 -16.13 12.76
N ARG A 209 11.46 -17.32 12.43
CA ARG A 209 10.62 -18.43 11.93
C ARG A 209 9.54 -18.76 12.98
N PRO A 210 8.25 -18.79 12.61
CA PRO A 210 7.18 -19.05 13.57
C PRO A 210 7.19 -20.52 14.00
N TYR A 211 7.02 -20.75 15.30
CA TYR A 211 6.74 -22.06 15.87
C TYR A 211 5.24 -22.33 15.80
N VAL A 212 4.85 -23.31 14.99
CA VAL A 212 3.45 -23.65 14.77
C VAL A 212 3.14 -24.95 15.48
N HIS A 213 2.12 -24.92 16.32
CA HIS A 213 1.54 -26.10 16.95
C HIS A 213 0.06 -26.19 16.56
N ALA A 214 -0.25 -27.10 15.64
CA ALA A 214 -1.62 -27.55 15.40
C ALA A 214 -1.97 -28.62 16.46
N ASP A 215 -3.19 -28.61 16.99
CA ASP A 215 -3.65 -29.76 17.76
C ASP A 215 -3.72 -31.03 16.89
N SER A 216 -3.83 -32.21 17.51
CA SER A 216 -3.84 -33.51 16.81
C SER A 216 -4.98 -33.68 15.80
N ARG A 217 -5.97 -32.77 15.82
CA ARG A 217 -7.10 -32.72 14.89
C ARG A 217 -7.07 -31.46 14.00
N GLY A 218 -5.99 -30.67 14.04
CA GLY A 218 -5.82 -29.39 13.35
C GLY A 218 -6.94 -28.35 13.58
N ARG A 219 -7.71 -28.44 14.67
CA ARG A 219 -8.86 -27.55 14.94
C ARG A 219 -8.44 -26.21 15.54
N ALA A 220 -7.37 -26.22 16.32
CA ALA A 220 -6.69 -25.03 16.82
C ALA A 220 -5.25 -25.00 16.30
N VAL A 221 -4.87 -23.87 15.70
CA VAL A 221 -3.50 -23.59 15.32
C VAL A 221 -2.97 -22.53 16.27
N ARG A 222 -2.03 -22.91 17.13
CA ARG A 222 -1.30 -21.97 17.98
C ARG A 222 0.02 -21.63 17.32
N VAL A 223 0.27 -20.35 17.14
CA VAL A 223 1.52 -19.85 16.54
C VAL A 223 2.22 -19.00 17.56
N ARG A 224 3.48 -19.34 17.84
CA ARG A 224 4.40 -18.52 18.63
C ARG A 224 5.49 -17.99 17.72
N VAL A 225 5.72 -16.69 17.74
CA VAL A 225 6.72 -16.04 16.89
C VAL A 225 7.46 -14.97 17.67
N ARG A 226 8.78 -14.91 17.51
CA ARG A 226 9.59 -13.84 18.06
C ARG A 226 9.68 -12.71 17.04
N VAL A 227 9.26 -11.51 17.44
CA VAL A 227 9.37 -10.30 16.64
C VAL A 227 10.33 -9.36 17.33
N ALA A 228 11.36 -8.92 16.62
CA ALA A 228 12.31 -7.92 17.08
C ALA A 228 12.06 -6.63 16.31
N GLU A 229 11.67 -5.59 17.03
CA GLU A 229 11.45 -4.23 16.55
C GLU A 229 12.18 -3.29 17.50
N ARG A 230 12.94 -2.34 16.96
CA ARG A 230 13.63 -1.32 17.76
C ARG A 230 12.66 -0.21 18.18
N ASN A 231 11.63 0.03 17.36
CA ASN A 231 10.60 1.04 17.60
C ASN A 231 9.31 0.38 18.12
N ALA A 232 8.16 0.98 17.84
CA ALA A 232 6.85 0.44 18.22
C ALA A 232 6.26 -0.44 17.11
N LEU A 233 5.78 -1.63 17.50
CA LEU A 233 5.00 -2.51 16.62
C LEU A 233 3.55 -2.03 16.53
N ALA A 234 3.04 -1.83 15.32
CA ALA A 234 1.63 -1.50 15.11
C ALA A 234 0.75 -2.75 15.18
N SER A 235 1.15 -3.85 14.53
CA SER A 235 0.40 -5.10 14.59
C SER A 235 1.21 -6.32 14.21
N VAL A 236 0.76 -7.48 14.69
CA VAL A 236 1.20 -8.80 14.21
C VAL A 236 -0.04 -9.59 13.80
N GLU A 237 -0.06 -10.04 12.55
CA GLU A 237 -1.17 -10.75 11.92
C GLU A 237 -0.76 -12.19 11.57
N LEU A 238 -1.56 -13.15 12.02
CA LEU A 238 -1.52 -14.54 11.57
C LEU A 238 -2.38 -14.66 10.31
N ARG A 239 -1.78 -15.09 9.21
CA ARG A 239 -2.46 -15.39 7.95
C ARG A 239 -2.40 -16.88 7.68
N ILE A 240 -3.54 -17.48 7.34
CA ILE A 240 -3.68 -18.88 6.97
C ILE A 240 -4.23 -18.91 5.54
N ARG A 241 -3.53 -19.62 4.65
CA ARG A 241 -3.92 -19.78 3.25
C ARG A 241 -3.88 -21.26 2.88
N ALA A 242 -4.80 -21.72 2.04
CA ALA A 242 -4.67 -23.06 1.45
C ALA A 242 -3.32 -23.19 0.69
N ALA A 243 -2.66 -24.34 0.80
CA ALA A 243 -1.30 -24.54 0.30
C ALA A 243 -1.17 -24.43 -1.24
N ASN A 244 -2.26 -24.62 -1.97
CA ASN A 244 -2.39 -24.51 -3.42
C ASN A 244 -2.78 -23.08 -3.90
N GLY A 245 -2.89 -22.10 -2.99
CA GLY A 245 -3.14 -20.71 -3.36
C GLY A 245 -4.59 -20.22 -3.21
N GLY A 246 -5.43 -20.89 -2.41
CA GLY A 246 -6.78 -20.42 -2.08
C GLY A 246 -6.84 -19.08 -1.30
N PRO A 247 -8.04 -18.66 -0.85
CA PRO A 247 -8.22 -17.40 -0.11
C PRO A 247 -7.41 -17.38 1.20
N VAL A 248 -7.05 -16.17 1.63
CA VAL A 248 -6.33 -15.92 2.88
C VAL A 248 -7.33 -15.58 3.97
N GLU A 249 -7.36 -16.36 5.03
CA GLU A 249 -8.04 -15.99 6.27
C GLU A 249 -7.02 -15.46 7.27
N SER A 250 -7.39 -14.49 8.11
CA SER A 250 -6.45 -13.88 9.04
C SER A 250 -7.02 -13.57 10.43
N VAL A 251 -6.12 -13.61 11.42
CA VAL A 251 -6.35 -13.15 12.79
C VAL A 251 -5.26 -12.13 13.11
N ARG A 252 -5.69 -10.90 13.35
CA ARG A 252 -4.81 -9.76 13.64
C ARG A 252 -4.79 -9.46 15.14
N ARG A 253 -3.60 -9.30 15.71
CA ARG A 253 -3.40 -8.68 17.01
C ARG A 253 -2.86 -7.26 16.81
N VAL A 254 -3.57 -6.28 17.36
CA VAL A 254 -3.21 -4.86 17.28
C VAL A 254 -2.42 -4.48 18.53
N GLY A 255 -1.33 -3.74 18.34
CA GLY A 255 -0.46 -3.29 19.43
C GLY A 255 0.40 -4.40 20.06
N GLY A 256 1.54 -4.00 20.63
CA GLY A 256 2.44 -4.89 21.36
C GLY A 256 3.87 -4.35 21.45
N HIS A 257 4.71 -5.06 22.20
CA HIS A 257 6.14 -4.82 22.26
C HIS A 257 6.90 -5.93 21.53
N ALA A 258 8.11 -5.62 21.09
CA ALA A 258 9.05 -6.63 20.60
C ALA A 258 9.21 -7.76 21.64
N GLY A 259 9.25 -9.01 21.17
CA GLY A 259 9.27 -10.17 22.04
C GLY A 259 8.54 -11.37 21.44
N MET A 260 8.12 -12.29 22.32
CA MET A 260 7.36 -13.47 21.93
C MET A 260 5.88 -13.10 21.79
N VAL A 261 5.33 -13.32 20.60
CA VAL A 261 3.92 -13.12 20.30
C VAL A 261 3.27 -14.49 20.11
N ALA A 262 2.19 -14.74 20.86
CA ALA A 262 1.33 -15.90 20.67
C ALA A 262 0.04 -15.48 19.96
N LEU A 263 -0.30 -16.18 18.88
CA LEU A 263 -1.50 -16.01 18.08
C LEU A 263 -2.22 -17.35 18.04
N ASP A 264 -3.45 -17.35 18.52
CA ASP A 264 -4.28 -18.54 18.57
C ASP A 264 -5.36 -18.43 17.51
N TRP A 265 -5.35 -19.34 16.53
CA TRP A 265 -6.49 -19.55 15.65
C TRP A 265 -7.57 -20.31 16.41
N ARG A 266 -8.45 -19.55 17.07
CA ARG A 266 -9.66 -20.03 17.76
C ARG A 266 -10.85 -19.18 17.30
N ARG A 267 -11.35 -19.41 16.07
CA ARG A 267 -12.58 -18.77 15.58
C ARG A 267 -13.74 -19.76 15.55
N VAL A 268 -14.95 -19.22 15.38
CA VAL A 268 -16.27 -19.88 15.40
C VAL A 268 -16.38 -21.14 14.51
N ARG A 269 -15.51 -21.29 13.49
CA ARG A 269 -15.47 -22.49 12.63
C ARG A 269 -14.03 -23.04 12.53
N PRO A 270 -13.83 -24.36 12.70
CA PRO A 270 -12.53 -24.99 12.52
C PRO A 270 -12.10 -24.97 11.04
N LEU A 271 -10.79 -24.98 10.79
CA LEU A 271 -10.24 -25.17 9.44
C LEU A 271 -10.73 -26.51 8.87
N ARG A 272 -11.14 -26.53 7.60
CA ARG A 272 -11.48 -27.80 6.92
C ARG A 272 -10.24 -28.69 6.79
N PRO A 273 -10.37 -30.03 6.73
CA PRO A 273 -9.23 -30.88 6.43
C PRO A 273 -8.54 -30.45 5.12
N GLY A 274 -7.21 -30.36 5.13
CA GLY A 274 -6.45 -29.78 4.02
C GLY A 274 -5.03 -29.38 4.41
N ALA A 275 -4.24 -28.96 3.42
CA ALA A 275 -2.91 -28.40 3.64
C ALA A 275 -2.97 -26.87 3.63
N TYR A 276 -2.32 -26.24 4.61
CA TYR A 276 -2.32 -24.80 4.81
C TYR A 276 -0.91 -24.24 4.93
N ARG A 277 -0.70 -23.04 4.39
CA ARG A 277 0.47 -22.21 4.68
C ARG A 277 0.10 -21.22 5.77
N ILE A 278 0.98 -21.11 6.74
CA ILE A 278 0.89 -20.13 7.83
C ILE A 278 1.92 -19.06 7.58
N GLU A 279 1.50 -17.81 7.62
CA GLU A 279 2.34 -16.65 7.43
C GLU A 279 2.11 -15.69 8.58
N ILE A 280 3.20 -15.07 9.06
CA ILE A 280 3.14 -13.97 10.02
C ILE A 280 3.48 -12.70 9.27
N LEU A 281 2.55 -11.74 9.29
CA LEU A 281 2.82 -10.36 8.88
C LEU A 281 3.03 -9.52 10.15
N ALA A 282 4.22 -8.96 10.33
CA ALA A 282 4.48 -7.93 11.33
C ALA A 282 4.56 -6.57 10.65
N THR A 283 3.93 -5.56 11.24
CA THR A 283 3.93 -4.17 10.77
C THR A 283 4.31 -3.25 11.92
N ASP A 284 5.26 -2.35 11.70
CA ASP A 284 5.62 -1.31 12.67
C ASP A 284 4.69 -0.08 12.59
N THR A 285 4.91 0.89 13.45
CA THR A 285 4.16 2.16 13.47
C THR A 285 4.52 3.13 12.33
N ALA A 286 5.61 2.88 11.60
CA ALA A 286 5.98 3.59 10.37
C ALA A 286 5.28 3.03 9.13
N GLY A 287 4.69 1.83 9.24
CA GLY A 287 4.06 1.09 8.15
C GLY A 287 4.99 0.10 7.44
N ASN A 288 6.25 -0.04 7.87
CA ASN A 288 7.10 -1.07 7.27
C ASN A 288 6.62 -2.46 7.71
N ALA A 289 6.77 -3.43 6.82
CA ALA A 289 6.19 -4.75 6.98
C ALA A 289 7.18 -5.86 6.66
N THR A 290 7.12 -6.94 7.45
CA THR A 290 7.83 -8.19 7.19
C THR A 290 6.85 -9.34 7.19
N ILE A 291 6.91 -10.17 6.15
CA ILE A 291 6.15 -11.42 6.06
C ILE A 291 7.12 -12.59 6.19
N VAL A 292 6.87 -13.48 7.15
CA VAL A 292 7.60 -14.74 7.30
C VAL A 292 6.65 -15.92 7.24
N GLY A 293 6.92 -16.83 6.32
CA GLY A 293 6.23 -18.10 6.21
C GLY A 293 6.73 -19.13 7.22
N GLY A 294 5.80 -19.82 7.86
CA GLY A 294 6.04 -21.04 8.62
C GLY A 294 6.00 -22.29 7.76
N PRO A 295 6.30 -23.47 8.34
CA PRO A 295 6.10 -24.74 7.66
C PRO A 295 4.62 -24.94 7.33
N ARG A 296 4.33 -25.56 6.17
CA ARG A 296 2.97 -25.99 5.84
C ARG A 296 2.45 -26.91 6.93
N GLN A 297 1.16 -26.80 7.22
CA GLN A 297 0.46 -27.66 8.18
C GLN A 297 -0.59 -28.50 7.48
N LEU A 298 -0.69 -29.75 7.89
CA LEU A 298 -1.78 -30.64 7.48
C LEU A 298 -2.83 -30.66 8.59
N VAL A 299 -4.06 -30.26 8.25
CA VAL A 299 -5.23 -30.40 9.12
C VAL A 299 -5.94 -31.67 8.71
N ARG A 300 -6.14 -32.59 9.65
CA ARG A 300 -6.81 -33.86 9.39
C ARG A 300 -7.63 -34.32 10.59
N TYR A 301 -8.89 -34.62 10.34
CA TYR A 301 -9.82 -35.19 11.31
C TYR A 301 -11.01 -35.82 10.58
N PRO A 302 -11.70 -36.79 11.18
CA PRO A 302 -12.92 -37.36 10.62
C PRO A 302 -14.01 -36.30 10.42
N VAL A 303 -14.67 -36.35 9.28
CA VAL A 303 -15.77 -35.47 8.87
C VAL A 303 -16.94 -36.29 8.34
N ARG A 304 -18.09 -35.64 8.13
CA ARG A 304 -19.13 -36.17 7.25
C ARG A 304 -18.79 -35.77 5.82
N THR A 305 -18.85 -36.72 4.90
CA THR A 305 -18.68 -36.45 3.47
C THR A 305 -20.01 -36.12 2.83
N SER A 306 -20.00 -35.23 1.84
CA SER A 306 -21.15 -34.88 1.00
C SER A 306 -20.89 -35.35 -0.43
N LEU A 307 -21.95 -35.71 -1.15
CA LEU A 307 -21.83 -36.11 -2.57
C LEU A 307 -22.08 -34.91 -3.47
N VAL A 308 -21.17 -34.65 -4.41
CA VAL A 308 -21.27 -33.54 -5.35
C VAL A 308 -21.05 -34.03 -6.78
N SER A 309 -22.10 -34.03 -7.60
CA SER A 309 -22.02 -34.33 -9.04
C SER A 309 -22.13 -33.08 -9.92
N ARG A 310 -22.71 -31.98 -9.40
CA ARG A 310 -22.91 -30.70 -10.07
C ARG A 310 -23.18 -29.60 -9.04
N VAL A 311 -22.85 -28.35 -9.33
CA VAL A 311 -23.14 -27.19 -8.45
C VAL A 311 -24.15 -26.24 -9.10
N GLN A 312 -25.42 -26.27 -8.66
CA GLN A 312 -26.51 -25.56 -9.34
C GLN A 312 -26.36 -24.03 -9.39
N THR A 313 -25.72 -23.45 -8.38
CA THR A 313 -25.63 -22.01 -8.12
C THR A 313 -24.36 -21.36 -8.68
N ALA A 314 -23.51 -22.11 -9.39
CA ALA A 314 -22.18 -21.63 -9.79
C ALA A 314 -22.16 -20.65 -10.98
N HIS A 315 -23.31 -20.11 -11.41
CA HIS A 315 -23.43 -19.24 -12.59
C HIS A 315 -22.70 -19.83 -13.81
N ARG A 316 -21.92 -19.02 -14.55
CA ARG A 316 -21.21 -19.47 -15.76
C ARG A 316 -20.03 -20.43 -15.52
N HIS A 317 -19.74 -20.79 -14.27
CA HIS A 317 -18.57 -21.61 -13.94
C HIS A 317 -18.81 -23.09 -14.23
N VAL A 318 -17.76 -23.78 -14.66
CA VAL A 318 -17.71 -25.24 -14.84
C VAL A 318 -16.36 -25.75 -14.33
N ALA A 319 -16.29 -26.99 -13.86
CA ALA A 319 -15.03 -27.61 -13.46
C ALA A 319 -14.61 -28.67 -14.49
N LEU A 320 -13.40 -28.51 -15.04
CA LEU A 320 -12.74 -29.60 -15.77
C LEU A 320 -11.96 -30.44 -14.76
N THR A 321 -12.21 -31.75 -14.77
CA THR A 321 -11.61 -32.68 -13.81
C THR A 321 -10.95 -33.84 -14.53
N PHE A 322 -9.73 -34.21 -14.13
CA PHE A 322 -8.92 -35.24 -14.78
C PHE A 322 -8.57 -36.37 -13.82
N ASP A 323 -8.94 -37.60 -14.18
CA ASP A 323 -8.71 -38.79 -13.37
C ASP A 323 -7.46 -39.58 -13.84
N ASP A 324 -7.12 -40.61 -13.05
CA ASP A 324 -6.12 -41.66 -13.27
C ASP A 324 -4.65 -41.24 -13.23
N CYS A 325 -4.25 -40.22 -13.97
CA CYS A 325 -2.88 -39.69 -13.95
C CYS A 325 -1.77 -40.71 -14.29
N TYR A 326 -2.10 -41.92 -14.81
CA TYR A 326 -1.15 -42.99 -15.13
C TYR A 326 -0.33 -42.75 -16.41
N ASN A 327 -0.65 -41.73 -17.21
CA ASN A 327 0.11 -41.34 -18.40
C ASN A 327 0.80 -39.98 -18.15
N PRO A 328 2.09 -39.99 -17.74
CA PRO A 328 2.82 -38.77 -17.38
C PRO A 328 2.91 -37.76 -18.54
N ALA A 329 3.11 -38.24 -19.77
CA ALA A 329 3.27 -37.38 -20.93
C ALA A 329 1.96 -36.66 -21.32
N ALA A 330 0.82 -37.35 -21.20
CA ALA A 330 -0.48 -36.71 -21.39
C ALA A 330 -0.80 -35.73 -20.25
N TRP A 331 -0.49 -36.11 -19.00
CA TRP A 331 -0.66 -35.24 -17.84
C TRP A 331 0.12 -33.93 -17.98
N GLU A 332 1.41 -33.99 -18.33
CA GLU A 332 2.24 -32.79 -18.53
C GLU A 332 1.69 -31.90 -19.67
N ARG A 333 1.25 -32.49 -20.79
CA ARG A 333 0.66 -31.72 -21.89
C ARG A 333 -0.65 -31.03 -21.51
N ILE A 334 -1.48 -31.67 -20.69
CA ILE A 334 -2.70 -31.06 -20.14
C ILE A 334 -2.33 -29.83 -19.29
N LEU A 335 -1.35 -29.97 -18.39
CA LEU A 335 -0.85 -28.86 -17.57
C LEU A 335 -0.32 -27.72 -18.45
N ASP A 336 0.44 -28.01 -19.51
CA ASP A 336 0.93 -26.98 -20.44
C ASP A 336 -0.20 -26.21 -21.13
N VAL A 337 -1.27 -26.89 -21.54
CA VAL A 337 -2.45 -26.26 -22.14
C VAL A 337 -3.15 -25.36 -21.13
N LEU A 338 -3.36 -25.85 -19.90
CA LEU A 338 -4.01 -25.08 -18.84
C LEU A 338 -3.18 -23.85 -18.42
N ALA A 339 -1.85 -23.99 -18.31
CA ALA A 339 -0.94 -22.90 -18.00
C ALA A 339 -0.96 -21.81 -19.09
N ARG A 340 -0.93 -22.19 -20.38
CA ARG A 340 -1.09 -21.25 -21.50
C ARG A 340 -2.44 -20.53 -21.46
N ALA A 341 -3.50 -21.22 -21.07
CA ALA A 341 -4.83 -20.64 -20.91
C ALA A 341 -4.99 -19.83 -19.60
N ARG A 342 -4.03 -19.91 -18.67
CA ARG A 342 -4.11 -19.36 -17.30
C ARG A 342 -5.35 -19.87 -16.54
N LEU A 343 -5.70 -21.15 -16.74
CA LEU A 343 -6.84 -21.80 -16.13
C LEU A 343 -6.42 -22.84 -15.10
N ARG A 344 -7.21 -22.97 -14.04
CA ARG A 344 -7.10 -24.05 -13.06
C ARG A 344 -8.09 -25.16 -13.39
N ALA A 345 -7.79 -26.37 -12.90
CA ALA A 345 -8.60 -27.57 -13.07
C ALA A 345 -8.45 -28.44 -11.81
N ALA A 346 -9.15 -29.55 -11.72
CA ALA A 346 -8.95 -30.55 -10.66
C ALA A 346 -8.35 -31.84 -11.22
N PHE A 347 -7.43 -32.45 -10.47
CA PHE A 347 -6.81 -33.73 -10.81
C PHE A 347 -7.05 -34.73 -9.68
N PHE A 348 -7.73 -35.82 -9.98
CA PHE A 348 -7.97 -36.94 -9.07
C PHE A 348 -7.02 -38.08 -9.45
N CYS A 349 -5.85 -38.09 -8.82
CA CYS A 349 -4.80 -39.06 -9.13
C CYS A 349 -4.69 -40.12 -8.03
N PRO A 350 -4.64 -41.43 -8.36
CA PRO A 350 -4.29 -42.46 -7.39
C PRO A 350 -2.85 -42.28 -6.89
N GLY A 351 -2.61 -42.57 -5.61
CA GLY A 351 -1.29 -42.41 -4.99
C GLY A 351 -0.15 -43.14 -5.73
N GLN A 352 -0.43 -44.29 -6.35
CA GLN A 352 0.56 -44.97 -7.20
C GLN A 352 0.96 -44.16 -8.44
N ALA A 353 0.01 -43.50 -9.11
CA ALA A 353 0.30 -42.65 -10.26
C ALA A 353 1.13 -41.42 -9.85
N VAL A 354 0.86 -40.87 -8.67
CA VAL A 354 1.61 -39.74 -8.09
C VAL A 354 3.07 -40.10 -7.83
N LEU A 355 3.35 -41.32 -7.37
CA LEU A 355 4.72 -41.82 -7.20
C LEU A 355 5.41 -42.09 -8.54
N ALA A 356 4.67 -42.61 -9.53
CA ALA A 356 5.22 -42.91 -10.84
C ALA A 356 5.52 -41.66 -11.69
N ALA A 357 4.82 -40.54 -11.44
CA ALA A 357 4.92 -39.32 -12.23
C ALA A 357 5.24 -38.07 -11.38
N PRO A 358 6.40 -38.04 -10.68
CA PRO A 358 6.64 -37.01 -9.66
C PRO A 358 6.73 -35.58 -10.21
N ARG A 359 7.20 -35.43 -11.45
CA ARG A 359 7.26 -34.13 -12.13
C ARG A 359 5.86 -33.55 -12.38
N ALA A 360 4.98 -34.34 -12.98
CA ALA A 360 3.60 -33.92 -13.29
C ALA A 360 2.79 -33.66 -12.00
N ALA A 361 2.95 -34.50 -10.98
CA ALA A 361 2.32 -34.30 -9.68
C ALA A 361 2.79 -33.00 -9.00
N ARG A 362 4.11 -32.72 -9.00
CA ARG A 362 4.67 -31.48 -8.47
C ARG A 362 4.12 -30.26 -9.20
N ARG A 363 4.11 -30.29 -10.53
CA ARG A 363 3.56 -29.21 -11.37
C ARG A 363 2.09 -28.96 -11.08
N THR A 364 1.29 -30.03 -10.97
CA THR A 364 -0.14 -29.93 -10.63
C THR A 364 -0.36 -29.11 -9.35
N PHE A 365 0.42 -29.37 -8.32
CA PHE A 365 0.37 -28.61 -7.08
C PHE A 365 0.90 -27.17 -7.20
N GLU A 366 2.07 -26.98 -7.81
CA GLU A 366 2.76 -25.69 -7.87
C GLU A 366 2.12 -24.69 -8.83
N GLU A 367 1.47 -25.18 -9.90
CA GLU A 367 0.68 -24.38 -10.84
C GLU A 367 -0.73 -24.07 -10.27
N GLY A 368 -1.02 -24.52 -9.05
CA GLY A 368 -2.21 -24.16 -8.29
C GLY A 368 -3.46 -24.97 -8.62
N HIS A 369 -3.37 -26.05 -9.40
CA HIS A 369 -4.53 -26.91 -9.66
C HIS A 369 -5.07 -27.53 -8.36
N VAL A 370 -6.34 -27.90 -8.37
CA VAL A 370 -6.94 -28.64 -7.26
C VAL A 370 -6.49 -30.09 -7.34
N ILE A 371 -6.07 -30.65 -6.21
CA ILE A 371 -5.72 -32.05 -6.08
C ILE A 371 -6.86 -32.73 -5.33
N GLY A 372 -7.33 -33.85 -5.87
CA GLY A 372 -8.25 -34.76 -5.21
C GLY A 372 -7.66 -36.16 -5.12
N SER A 373 -8.19 -36.95 -4.20
CA SER A 373 -7.83 -38.35 -4.05
C SER A 373 -8.62 -39.19 -5.03
N HIS A 374 -7.94 -40.13 -5.69
CA HIS A 374 -8.59 -41.21 -6.44
C HIS A 374 -8.25 -42.59 -5.84
N GLY A 375 -8.03 -42.61 -4.52
CA GLY A 375 -7.57 -43.79 -3.80
C GLY A 375 -6.09 -44.09 -4.04
N TRP A 376 -5.69 -45.34 -3.80
CA TRP A 376 -4.28 -45.75 -3.88
C TRP A 376 -3.92 -46.40 -5.22
N ASP A 377 -4.73 -47.37 -5.63
CA ASP A 377 -4.45 -48.39 -6.66
C ASP A 377 -5.60 -48.54 -7.67
N HIS A 378 -6.50 -47.54 -7.75
CA HIS A 378 -7.70 -47.58 -8.60
C HIS A 378 -8.62 -48.80 -8.34
N ALA A 379 -8.57 -49.38 -7.13
CA ALA A 379 -9.47 -50.44 -6.72
C ALA A 379 -10.92 -49.94 -6.62
N SER A 380 -11.89 -50.80 -6.91
CA SER A 380 -13.30 -50.48 -6.67
C SER A 380 -13.60 -50.42 -5.17
N PHE A 381 -14.03 -49.27 -4.67
CA PHE A 381 -14.29 -49.10 -3.24
C PHE A 381 -15.56 -49.79 -2.75
N THR A 382 -16.46 -50.19 -3.66
CA THR A 382 -17.67 -50.95 -3.29
C THR A 382 -17.37 -52.41 -2.97
N SER A 383 -16.23 -52.95 -3.41
CA SER A 383 -15.77 -54.30 -3.08
C SER A 383 -14.85 -54.35 -1.86
N LEU A 384 -14.65 -53.22 -1.17
CA LEU A 384 -13.73 -53.12 -0.04
C LEU A 384 -14.48 -53.02 1.30
N PRO A 385 -14.01 -53.73 2.33
CA PRO A 385 -14.37 -53.43 3.71
C PRO A 385 -13.94 -52.00 4.09
N PHE A 386 -14.65 -51.40 5.06
CA PHE A 386 -14.40 -50.05 5.55
C PHE A 386 -12.92 -49.79 5.86
N GLU A 387 -12.28 -50.68 6.62
CA GLU A 387 -10.87 -50.51 7.01
C GLU A 387 -9.91 -50.51 5.81
N SER A 388 -10.15 -51.38 4.83
CA SER A 388 -9.33 -51.41 3.61
C SER A 388 -9.52 -50.16 2.74
N ALA A 389 -10.75 -49.64 2.67
CA ALA A 389 -11.04 -48.37 1.99
C ALA A 389 -10.35 -47.19 2.71
N LEU A 390 -10.47 -47.13 4.05
CA LEU A 390 -9.83 -46.10 4.87
C LEU A 390 -8.31 -46.13 4.67
N GLN A 391 -7.66 -47.29 4.82
CA GLN A 391 -6.21 -47.44 4.67
C GLN A 391 -5.70 -46.97 3.30
N ARG A 392 -6.41 -47.28 2.20
CA ARG A 392 -6.03 -46.79 0.86
C ARG A 392 -6.09 -45.27 0.75
N LEU A 393 -7.12 -44.65 1.31
CA LEU A 393 -7.24 -43.19 1.35
C LEU A 393 -6.14 -42.54 2.20
N LEU A 394 -5.82 -43.12 3.35
CA LEU A 394 -4.76 -42.60 4.21
C LEU A 394 -3.39 -42.72 3.56
N ARG A 395 -3.14 -43.83 2.86
CA ARG A 395 -1.91 -44.08 2.12
C ARG A 395 -1.74 -43.10 0.96
N ASP A 396 -2.80 -42.88 0.19
CA ASP A 396 -2.82 -41.86 -0.87
C ASP A 396 -2.51 -40.46 -0.31
N SER A 397 -3.23 -40.04 0.73
CA SER A 397 -2.99 -38.76 1.41
C SER A 397 -1.55 -38.62 1.91
N SER A 398 -0.92 -39.70 2.37
CA SER A 398 0.45 -39.68 2.89
C SER A 398 1.50 -39.40 1.82
N VAL A 399 1.29 -39.84 0.57
CA VAL A 399 2.20 -39.58 -0.55
C VAL A 399 2.20 -38.10 -0.92
N TRP A 400 1.02 -37.50 -1.05
CA TRP A 400 0.91 -36.06 -1.33
C TRP A 400 1.59 -35.20 -0.26
N TRP A 401 1.38 -35.56 1.01
CA TRP A 401 2.00 -34.84 2.12
C TRP A 401 3.50 -35.06 2.21
N GLY A 402 3.95 -36.31 2.10
CA GLY A 402 5.35 -36.70 2.22
C GLY A 402 6.23 -36.10 1.13
N THR A 403 5.74 -36.10 -0.11
CA THR A 403 6.55 -35.69 -1.28
C THR A 403 6.43 -34.19 -1.58
N TYR A 404 5.22 -33.60 -1.45
CA TYR A 404 4.97 -32.23 -1.91
C TYR A 404 4.52 -31.27 -0.80
N ARG A 405 4.30 -31.77 0.43
CA ARG A 405 3.62 -31.03 1.50
C ARG A 405 2.28 -30.46 1.02
N ALA A 406 1.59 -31.23 0.18
CA ALA A 406 0.26 -30.96 -0.36
C ALA A 406 -0.75 -31.91 0.26
N ALA A 407 -2.04 -31.64 0.07
CA ALA A 407 -3.10 -32.53 0.50
C ALA A 407 -4.11 -32.72 -0.65
N ALA A 408 -4.53 -33.96 -0.83
CA ALA A 408 -5.66 -34.32 -1.68
C ALA A 408 -7.01 -34.03 -1.01
N THR A 409 -7.03 -33.85 0.32
CA THR A 409 -8.21 -33.33 1.02
C THR A 409 -8.48 -31.87 0.60
N PRO A 410 -9.75 -31.49 0.45
CA PRO A 410 -10.91 -32.20 0.95
C PRO A 410 -11.64 -33.13 -0.06
N TYR A 411 -11.13 -33.28 -1.28
CA TYR A 411 -11.85 -33.95 -2.38
C TYR A 411 -11.44 -35.41 -2.56
N PHE A 412 -12.43 -36.30 -2.63
CA PHE A 412 -12.24 -37.69 -3.02
C PHE A 412 -13.17 -38.02 -4.18
N ARG A 413 -12.69 -38.75 -5.18
CA ARG A 413 -13.51 -39.35 -6.23
C ARG A 413 -13.29 -40.86 -6.21
N PRO A 414 -14.33 -41.68 -6.04
CA PRO A 414 -14.19 -43.13 -6.08
C PRO A 414 -13.91 -43.59 -7.52
N PRO A 415 -12.96 -44.53 -7.73
CA PRO A 415 -12.79 -45.21 -9.02
C PRO A 415 -14.11 -45.71 -9.58
N TYR A 416 -14.27 -45.61 -10.90
CA TYR A 416 -15.49 -45.98 -11.65
C TYR A 416 -16.75 -45.17 -11.27
N GLY A 417 -16.65 -44.15 -10.40
CA GLY A 417 -17.80 -43.50 -9.80
C GLY A 417 -18.61 -44.40 -8.86
N ALA A 418 -18.07 -45.57 -8.50
CA ALA A 418 -18.76 -46.57 -7.71
C ALA A 418 -18.57 -46.32 -6.21
N TYR A 419 -19.67 -46.10 -5.48
CA TYR A 419 -19.64 -45.88 -4.03
C TYR A 419 -20.76 -46.60 -3.31
N SER A 420 -20.51 -46.94 -2.05
CA SER A 420 -21.49 -47.43 -1.07
C SER A 420 -21.49 -46.55 0.18
N LEU A 421 -22.40 -46.80 1.12
CA LEU A 421 -22.36 -46.13 2.43
C LEU A 421 -21.02 -46.37 3.16
N SER A 422 -20.43 -47.56 3.01
CA SER A 422 -19.10 -47.88 3.54
C SER A 422 -18.01 -47.02 2.89
N THR A 423 -18.07 -46.83 1.57
CA THR A 423 -17.16 -45.93 0.84
C THR A 423 -17.23 -44.50 1.36
N LEU A 424 -18.43 -43.96 1.52
CA LEU A 424 -18.65 -42.60 2.02
C LEU A 424 -18.20 -42.45 3.49
N ALA A 425 -18.45 -43.46 4.33
CA ALA A 425 -17.99 -43.48 5.71
C ALA A 425 -16.45 -43.47 5.78
N ALA A 426 -15.77 -44.27 4.95
CA ALA A 426 -14.32 -44.30 4.89
C ALA A 426 -13.73 -42.96 4.40
N ALA A 427 -14.33 -42.34 3.40
CA ALA A 427 -13.95 -41.01 2.91
C ALA A 427 -14.06 -39.94 4.02
N GLY A 428 -15.20 -39.94 4.74
CA GLY A 428 -15.40 -39.06 5.89
C GLY A 428 -14.38 -39.31 7.01
N ALA A 429 -14.13 -40.57 7.36
CA ALA A 429 -13.14 -40.95 8.37
C ALA A 429 -11.71 -40.52 8.00
N ALA A 430 -11.37 -40.54 6.71
CA ALA A 430 -10.08 -40.08 6.20
C ALA A 430 -9.95 -38.55 6.15
N GLY A 431 -11.05 -37.80 6.20
CA GLY A 431 -11.09 -36.33 6.21
C GLY A 431 -11.54 -35.69 4.90
N TYR A 432 -12.17 -36.42 3.98
CA TYR A 432 -12.67 -35.87 2.73
C TYR A 432 -14.11 -35.36 2.91
N THR A 433 -14.29 -34.03 2.94
CA THR A 433 -15.62 -33.41 3.11
C THR A 433 -16.49 -33.54 1.87
N GLU A 434 -15.90 -33.77 0.70
CA GLU A 434 -16.61 -33.88 -0.58
C GLU A 434 -16.18 -35.14 -1.34
N THR A 435 -17.13 -36.03 -1.54
CA THR A 435 -17.06 -37.11 -2.53
C THR A 435 -17.59 -36.57 -3.85
N VAL A 436 -16.69 -36.40 -4.83
CA VAL A 436 -16.95 -35.72 -6.09
C VAL A 436 -17.22 -36.73 -7.20
N LEU A 437 -18.35 -36.57 -7.88
CA LEU A 437 -18.71 -37.26 -9.12
C LEU A 437 -18.69 -36.27 -10.29
N TRP A 438 -19.57 -36.44 -11.25
CA TRP A 438 -19.70 -35.61 -12.45
C TRP A 438 -21.14 -35.68 -12.98
N ASP A 439 -21.52 -34.69 -13.78
CA ASP A 439 -22.76 -34.70 -14.57
C ASP A 439 -22.49 -34.75 -16.09
N VAL A 440 -21.23 -34.58 -16.51
CA VAL A 440 -20.81 -34.65 -17.91
C VAL A 440 -19.71 -35.69 -18.07
N ASP A 441 -19.99 -36.74 -18.85
CA ASP A 441 -19.05 -37.81 -19.21
C ASP A 441 -18.98 -37.95 -20.75
N PRO A 442 -17.88 -37.50 -21.39
CA PRO A 442 -17.68 -37.67 -22.82
C PRO A 442 -17.17 -39.07 -23.20
N ARG A 443 -16.87 -39.92 -22.22
CA ARG A 443 -16.26 -41.25 -22.37
C ARG A 443 -14.94 -41.20 -23.14
N ASP A 444 -14.07 -40.26 -22.79
CA ASP A 444 -12.76 -40.07 -23.43
C ASP A 444 -11.86 -41.31 -23.32
N TRP A 445 -12.03 -42.13 -22.29
CA TRP A 445 -11.38 -43.44 -22.14
C TRP A 445 -11.70 -44.43 -23.28
N THR A 446 -12.81 -44.25 -24.02
CA THR A 446 -13.12 -45.03 -25.23
C THR A 446 -12.34 -44.58 -26.47
N ARG A 447 -11.58 -43.49 -26.38
CA ARG A 447 -10.85 -42.83 -27.49
C ARG A 447 -11.74 -42.52 -28.70
N PRO A 448 -12.84 -41.75 -28.51
CA PRO A 448 -13.79 -41.47 -29.58
C PRO A 448 -13.25 -40.52 -30.67
N GLY A 449 -12.05 -39.98 -30.52
CA GLY A 449 -11.49 -38.91 -31.35
C GLY A 449 -11.77 -37.53 -30.75
N THR A 450 -10.84 -36.58 -30.97
CA THR A 450 -10.86 -35.25 -30.34
C THR A 450 -12.13 -34.44 -30.65
N ALA A 451 -12.64 -34.53 -31.88
CA ALA A 451 -13.86 -33.85 -32.30
C ALA A 451 -15.10 -34.41 -31.59
N ALA A 452 -15.24 -35.74 -31.56
CA ALA A 452 -16.36 -36.40 -30.88
C ALA A 452 -16.32 -36.18 -29.37
N LEU A 453 -15.13 -36.23 -28.75
CA LEU A 453 -14.93 -35.88 -27.33
C LEU A 453 -15.44 -34.46 -27.07
N THR A 454 -14.96 -33.48 -27.84
CA THR A 454 -15.35 -32.08 -27.67
C THR A 454 -16.86 -31.90 -27.85
N GLN A 455 -17.44 -32.50 -28.88
CA GLN A 455 -18.88 -32.44 -29.14
C GLN A 455 -19.70 -33.03 -27.98
N ARG A 456 -19.29 -34.18 -27.43
CA ARG A 456 -19.98 -34.81 -26.30
C ARG A 456 -19.96 -33.94 -25.04
N VAL A 457 -18.82 -33.31 -24.73
CA VAL A 457 -18.75 -32.34 -23.62
C VAL A 457 -19.70 -31.19 -23.88
N LEU A 458 -19.63 -30.58 -25.06
CA LEU A 458 -20.46 -29.43 -25.43
C LEU A 458 -21.96 -29.78 -25.49
N ALA A 459 -22.34 -31.02 -25.78
CA ALA A 459 -23.75 -31.42 -25.81
C ALA A 459 -24.39 -31.40 -24.40
N ALA A 460 -23.61 -31.62 -23.34
CA ALA A 460 -24.11 -31.78 -21.98
C ALA A 460 -23.71 -30.66 -21.01
N VAL A 461 -22.58 -29.99 -21.24
CA VAL A 461 -22.03 -28.99 -20.31
C VAL A 461 -22.96 -27.78 -20.16
N ARG A 462 -23.16 -27.37 -18.90
CA ARG A 462 -23.99 -26.22 -18.51
C ARG A 462 -23.40 -25.53 -17.27
N PRO A 463 -23.87 -24.33 -16.91
CA PRO A 463 -23.65 -23.72 -15.60
C PRO A 463 -23.61 -24.74 -14.45
N GLY A 464 -22.49 -24.79 -13.73
CA GLY A 464 -22.31 -25.69 -12.60
C GLY A 464 -21.80 -27.10 -12.89
N SER A 465 -21.60 -27.45 -14.16
CA SER A 465 -21.17 -28.81 -14.52
C SER A 465 -19.77 -29.15 -14.03
N ILE A 466 -19.61 -30.41 -13.64
CA ILE A 466 -18.34 -31.07 -13.36
C ILE A 466 -18.12 -32.05 -14.51
N VAL A 467 -17.09 -31.80 -15.31
CA VAL A 467 -16.75 -32.62 -16.50
C VAL A 467 -15.71 -33.65 -16.12
N LEU A 468 -16.04 -34.93 -16.27
CA LEU A 468 -15.09 -36.05 -16.13
C LEU A 468 -14.24 -36.17 -17.39
N LEU A 469 -12.93 -36.17 -17.21
CA LEU A 469 -11.92 -36.44 -18.22
C LEU A 469 -10.83 -37.30 -17.58
N HIS A 470 -9.94 -37.86 -18.38
CA HIS A 470 -8.79 -38.64 -17.93
C HIS A 470 -7.50 -38.04 -18.50
N THR A 471 -6.35 -38.29 -17.86
CA THR A 471 -5.05 -37.84 -18.39
C THR A 471 -4.62 -38.70 -19.60
N LEU A 472 -5.31 -38.57 -20.73
CA LEU A 472 -5.08 -39.35 -21.94
C LEU A 472 -4.53 -38.48 -23.07
N SER A 473 -3.78 -39.09 -23.99
CA SER A 473 -3.17 -38.37 -25.10
C SER A 473 -4.18 -37.68 -26.02
N GLU A 474 -5.33 -38.32 -26.24
CA GLU A 474 -6.44 -37.75 -27.02
C GLU A 474 -7.10 -36.59 -26.28
N THR A 475 -7.35 -36.74 -24.98
CA THR A 475 -7.89 -35.68 -24.12
C THR A 475 -6.98 -34.45 -24.11
N ALA A 476 -5.66 -34.65 -23.98
CA ALA A 476 -4.68 -33.58 -24.07
C ALA A 476 -4.73 -32.85 -25.43
N ALA A 477 -4.95 -33.58 -26.52
CA ALA A 477 -5.06 -33.02 -27.87
C ALA A 477 -6.40 -32.29 -28.11
N ALA A 478 -7.49 -32.73 -27.49
CA ALA A 478 -8.81 -32.10 -27.59
C ALA A 478 -8.93 -30.83 -26.74
N LEU A 479 -8.16 -30.74 -25.65
CA LEU A 479 -8.32 -29.71 -24.62
C LEU A 479 -8.25 -28.27 -25.17
N PRO A 480 -7.32 -27.87 -26.07
CA PRO A 480 -7.30 -26.51 -26.62
C PRO A 480 -8.61 -26.12 -27.31
N THR A 481 -9.14 -27.00 -28.18
CA THR A 481 -10.41 -26.77 -28.89
C THR A 481 -11.60 -26.75 -27.94
N LEU A 482 -11.60 -27.62 -26.94
CA LEU A 482 -12.64 -27.65 -25.91
C LEU A 482 -12.67 -26.35 -25.10
N LEU A 483 -11.52 -25.86 -24.63
CA LEU A 483 -11.43 -24.60 -23.88
C LEU A 483 -11.93 -23.41 -24.69
N GLU A 484 -11.56 -23.35 -25.98
CA GLU A 484 -12.04 -22.29 -26.86
C GLU A 484 -13.55 -22.35 -27.08
N ALA A 485 -14.11 -23.55 -27.23
CA ALA A 485 -15.54 -23.74 -27.40
C ALA A 485 -16.35 -23.41 -26.14
N LEU A 486 -15.85 -23.76 -24.95
CA LEU A 486 -16.45 -23.36 -23.67
C LEU A 486 -16.46 -21.83 -23.53
N ARG A 487 -15.34 -21.18 -23.88
CA ARG A 487 -15.23 -19.71 -23.89
C ARG A 487 -16.26 -19.07 -24.82
N ARG A 488 -16.44 -19.59 -26.05
CA ARG A 488 -17.45 -19.09 -26.99
C ARG A 488 -18.89 -19.22 -26.47
N ARG A 489 -19.15 -20.19 -25.59
CA ARG A 489 -20.44 -20.36 -24.90
C ARG A 489 -20.57 -19.54 -23.61
N GLY A 490 -19.59 -18.70 -23.30
CA GLY A 490 -19.57 -17.90 -22.08
C GLY A 490 -19.35 -18.71 -20.80
N LEU A 491 -18.96 -19.98 -20.90
CA LEU A 491 -18.64 -20.84 -19.75
C LEU A 491 -17.19 -20.64 -19.33
N LEU A 492 -16.94 -20.55 -18.03
CA LEU A 492 -15.63 -20.30 -17.45
C LEU A 492 -15.15 -21.53 -16.68
N PRO A 493 -14.14 -22.26 -17.19
CA PRO A 493 -13.48 -23.31 -16.44
C PRO A 493 -12.78 -22.74 -15.19
N VAL A 494 -13.05 -23.36 -14.04
CA VAL A 494 -12.42 -23.04 -12.75
C VAL A 494 -12.01 -24.31 -12.01
N GLY A 495 -11.23 -24.15 -10.94
CA GLY A 495 -11.00 -25.25 -10.00
C GLY A 495 -12.30 -25.68 -9.31
N ILE A 496 -12.38 -26.95 -8.92
CA ILE A 496 -13.58 -27.46 -8.22
C ILE A 496 -13.79 -26.81 -6.85
N ASP A 497 -12.72 -26.30 -6.22
CA ASP A 497 -12.75 -25.48 -5.02
C ASP A 497 -13.55 -24.20 -5.22
N GLU A 498 -13.29 -23.49 -6.31
CA GLU A 498 -13.99 -22.27 -6.69
C GLU A 498 -15.43 -22.56 -7.13
N LEU A 499 -15.66 -23.65 -7.88
CA LEU A 499 -17.00 -24.06 -8.29
C LEU A 499 -17.90 -24.33 -7.08
N ILE A 500 -17.40 -25.07 -6.09
CA ILE A 500 -18.15 -25.41 -4.87
C ILE A 500 -18.29 -24.17 -3.97
N ALA A 501 -17.26 -23.33 -3.82
CA ALA A 501 -17.37 -22.10 -3.04
C ALA A 501 -18.39 -21.11 -3.63
N ALA A 502 -18.56 -21.08 -4.96
CA ALA A 502 -19.56 -20.27 -5.63
C ALA A 502 -21.00 -20.63 -5.26
N SER A 503 -21.28 -21.78 -4.62
CA SER A 503 -22.60 -22.05 -4.04
C SER A 503 -22.92 -21.24 -2.80
N ASP A 504 -21.89 -20.80 -2.09
CA ASP A 504 -22.01 -20.08 -0.82
C ASP A 504 -21.77 -18.56 -1.01
N PHE A 505 -21.26 -18.14 -2.18
CA PHE A 505 -20.91 -16.75 -2.47
C PHE A 505 -21.99 -16.02 -3.29
N ARG A 506 -22.66 -15.04 -2.67
CA ARG A 506 -23.11 -13.83 -3.35
C ARG A 506 -21.97 -12.81 -3.29
N ILE A 507 -21.10 -12.71 -4.30
CA ILE A 507 -20.22 -11.53 -4.43
C ILE A 507 -20.15 -11.02 -5.87
N SER A 508 -20.44 -9.72 -5.95
CA SER A 508 -19.99 -8.67 -6.85
C SER A 508 -18.90 -9.05 -7.86
N ALA A 509 -19.17 -8.76 -9.14
CA ALA A 509 -18.29 -9.02 -10.26
C ALA A 509 -16.84 -8.52 -10.06
N PRO A 510 -15.87 -9.33 -10.46
CA PRO A 510 -14.67 -8.86 -11.14
C PRO A 510 -14.79 -9.20 -12.64
N GLY A 511 -14.59 -8.18 -13.47
CA GLY A 511 -14.50 -8.32 -14.92
C GLY A 511 -13.31 -9.18 -15.36
N TRP A 512 -13.41 -9.66 -16.59
CA TRP A 512 -12.39 -10.46 -17.28
C TRP A 512 -11.01 -9.77 -17.30
N PRO A 513 -9.88 -10.45 -16.98
CA PRO A 513 -8.56 -9.80 -16.88
C PRO A 513 -7.88 -9.36 -18.19
N TRP A 514 -8.59 -9.20 -19.31
CA TRP A 514 -7.98 -8.77 -20.58
C TRP A 514 -8.86 -7.87 -21.45
N ALA A 515 -9.98 -7.36 -20.93
CA ALA A 515 -10.87 -6.49 -21.71
C ALA A 515 -10.34 -5.06 -21.98
N THR A 516 -9.07 -4.74 -21.68
CA THR A 516 -8.45 -3.45 -22.04
C THR A 516 -7.03 -3.64 -22.55
N ALA A 517 -6.89 -4.14 -23.77
CA ALA A 517 -5.72 -3.87 -24.61
C ALA A 517 -6.14 -4.03 -26.08
N GLY A 518 -6.37 -2.89 -26.76
CA GLY A 518 -6.40 -2.84 -28.23
C GLY A 518 -7.77 -2.56 -28.87
N ALA A 519 -8.24 -1.32 -28.74
CA ALA A 519 -9.01 -0.66 -29.79
C ALA A 519 -8.76 0.85 -29.65
N ARG A 520 -7.75 1.35 -30.38
CA ARG A 520 -7.76 2.70 -30.94
C ARG A 520 -8.05 2.54 -32.42
#